data_AF-A0A1I2J353-F1
#
_entry.id   AF-A0A1I2J353-F1
#
_cell.length_a   1.000
_cell.length_b   1.000
_cell.length_c   1.000
_cell.angle_alpha   90.00
_cell.angle_beta   90.00
_cell.angle_gamma   90.00
#
_symmetry.space_group_name_H-M   'P 1'
#
loop_
_entity.id
_entity.type
_entity.pdbx_description
1 polymer ?
#
loop_
_entity_poly.entity_id
_entity_poly.type
_entity_poly.pdbx_seq_one_letter_code
_entity_poly.pdbx_strand_id
1 'polypeptide(L)'
;MSDAPPTVRMWLESLVVAAATARPLAELSPNAHIHGGLRLEIQGRIVPYMGYWRPDDVCMHDWLVELQCAAIALGQEGGRHVFDEGEQGQPAFVFSRREGRGYFSIVESEISDAEGDEAWQEVAFDPDEFIEALRVLLEDFKGRLLSESPGVAPRWLARVRLDQG
;
A
#
# COMPACT_ATOMS: atom_id res chain seq x y z
N MET A 1 16.65 -22.90 7.28
CA MET A 1 15.55 -21.94 7.10
C MET A 1 15.28 -21.37 8.49
N SER A 2 15.31 -20.05 8.64
CA SER A 2 15.09 -19.41 9.94
C SER A 2 13.62 -19.55 10.34
N ASP A 3 13.34 -19.96 11.57
CA ASP A 3 11.99 -20.04 12.18
C ASP A 3 11.48 -18.66 12.68
N ALA A 4 12.15 -17.57 12.31
CA ALA A 4 11.70 -16.23 12.67
C ALA A 4 10.40 -15.90 11.91
N PRO A 5 9.36 -15.36 12.58
CA PRO A 5 8.17 -14.88 11.89
C PRO A 5 8.54 -13.73 10.93
N PRO A 6 7.82 -13.58 9.80
CA PRO A 6 8.09 -12.49 8.87
C PRO A 6 7.92 -11.14 9.56
N THR A 7 8.82 -10.22 9.24
CA THR A 7 8.80 -8.84 9.72
C THR A 7 7.85 -7.96 8.93
N VAL A 8 7.46 -8.36 7.71
CA VAL A 8 6.49 -7.64 6.87
C VAL A 8 5.40 -8.56 6.35
N ARG A 9 4.14 -8.10 6.43
CA ARG A 9 2.99 -8.76 5.78
C ARG A 9 2.07 -7.72 5.17
N MET A 10 1.46 -8.06 4.03
CA MET A 10 0.47 -7.23 3.36
C MET A 10 -0.74 -8.06 2.94
N TRP A 11 -1.95 -7.55 3.10
CA TRP A 11 -3.16 -8.22 2.59
C TRP A 11 -4.33 -7.25 2.37
N LEU A 12 -5.31 -7.72 1.61
CA LEU A 12 -6.51 -6.97 1.21
C LEU A 12 -7.77 -7.51 1.87
N GLU A 13 -8.61 -6.59 2.34
CA GLU A 13 -9.90 -6.84 2.96
C GLU A 13 -10.99 -6.05 2.24
N SER A 14 -12.16 -6.66 2.04
CA SER A 14 -13.40 -5.95 1.65
C SER A 14 -13.27 -4.94 0.49
N LEU A 15 -12.75 -5.38 -0.66
CA LEU A 15 -12.62 -4.53 -1.85
C LEU A 15 -13.98 -4.16 -2.44
N VAL A 16 -14.16 -2.88 -2.75
CA VAL A 16 -15.39 -2.31 -3.29
C VAL A 16 -15.11 -1.27 -4.36
N VAL A 17 -16.07 -1.09 -5.27
CA VAL A 17 -16.10 0.07 -6.17
C VAL A 17 -16.61 1.27 -5.38
N ALA A 18 -15.79 2.32 -5.28
CA ALA A 18 -16.13 3.54 -4.56
C ALA A 18 -17.22 4.32 -5.32
N ALA A 19 -18.27 4.67 -4.59
CA ALA A 19 -19.41 5.47 -5.02
C ALA A 19 -20.14 5.98 -3.76
N ALA A 20 -21.19 6.79 -3.92
CA ALA A 20 -22.01 7.27 -2.80
C ALA A 20 -22.52 6.12 -1.89
N THR A 21 -22.74 4.95 -2.49
CA THR A 21 -22.90 3.68 -1.79
C THR A 21 -21.86 2.71 -2.33
N ALA A 22 -21.13 2.03 -1.44
CA ALA A 22 -20.17 1.01 -1.84
C ALA A 22 -20.82 -0.05 -2.74
N ARG A 23 -20.16 -0.40 -3.85
CA ARG A 23 -20.66 -1.37 -4.83
C ARG A 23 -19.71 -2.56 -4.97
N PRO A 24 -20.21 -3.74 -5.34
CA PRO A 24 -19.37 -4.92 -5.56
C PRO A 24 -18.38 -4.70 -6.71
N LEU A 25 -17.25 -5.44 -6.67
CA LEU A 25 -16.25 -5.40 -7.74
C LEU A 25 -16.80 -5.81 -9.10
N ALA A 26 -17.85 -6.62 -9.18
CA ALA A 26 -18.53 -6.98 -10.42
C ALA A 26 -19.14 -5.79 -11.17
N GLU A 27 -19.34 -4.65 -10.50
CA GLU A 27 -19.83 -3.39 -11.10
C GLU A 27 -18.69 -2.43 -11.47
N LEU A 28 -17.44 -2.93 -11.55
CA LEU A 28 -16.30 -2.11 -11.92
C LEU A 28 -16.50 -1.46 -13.29
N SER A 29 -16.25 -0.16 -13.36
CA SER A 29 -16.15 0.57 -14.62
C SER A 29 -14.70 1.00 -14.86
N PRO A 30 -14.27 1.26 -16.12
CA PRO A 30 -12.88 1.59 -16.42
C PRO A 30 -12.32 2.79 -15.64
N ASN A 31 -13.19 3.72 -15.24
CA ASN A 31 -12.80 4.95 -14.54
C ASN A 31 -13.10 4.91 -13.03
N ALA A 32 -13.63 3.81 -12.51
CA ALA A 32 -13.97 3.71 -11.10
C ALA A 32 -12.72 3.73 -10.21
N HIS A 33 -12.90 4.25 -8.99
CA HIS A 33 -11.97 4.07 -7.88
C HIS A 33 -12.32 2.76 -7.16
N ILE A 34 -11.29 2.06 -6.71
CA ILE A 34 -11.43 0.85 -5.90
C ILE A 34 -10.93 1.18 -4.51
N HIS A 35 -11.80 0.98 -3.53
CA HIS A 35 -11.50 1.19 -2.12
C HIS A 35 -11.61 -0.12 -1.35
N GLY A 36 -11.06 -0.17 -0.15
CA GLY A 36 -11.21 -1.30 0.76
C GLY A 36 -10.20 -1.25 1.90
N GLY A 37 -10.09 -2.33 2.65
CA GLY A 37 -9.02 -2.50 3.62
C GLY A 37 -7.73 -2.93 2.95
N LEU A 38 -6.68 -2.14 3.13
CA LEU A 38 -5.30 -2.57 2.93
C LEU A 38 -4.65 -2.66 4.30
N ARG A 39 -4.00 -3.78 4.59
CA ARG A 39 -3.21 -3.96 5.80
C ARG A 39 -1.77 -4.09 5.43
N LEU A 40 -0.95 -3.25 6.03
CA LEU A 40 0.49 -3.39 6.09
C LEU A 40 0.87 -3.64 7.54
N GLU A 41 1.48 -4.78 7.82
CA GLU A 41 2.02 -5.14 9.11
C GLU A 41 3.54 -5.08 9.06
N ILE A 42 4.15 -4.35 9.98
CA ILE A 42 5.61 -4.27 10.14
C ILE A 42 5.95 -4.59 11.60
N GLN A 43 6.82 -5.57 11.82
CA GLN A 43 7.21 -6.06 13.16
C GLN A 43 6.00 -6.42 14.04
N GLY A 44 4.97 -7.05 13.43
CA GLY A 44 3.74 -7.46 14.12
C GLY A 44 2.80 -6.31 14.50
N ARG A 45 2.99 -5.11 13.96
CA ARG A 45 2.13 -3.94 14.19
C ARG A 45 1.48 -3.49 12.89
N ILE A 46 0.19 -3.19 12.92
CA ILE A 46 -0.54 -2.65 11.76
C ILE A 46 -0.21 -1.17 11.59
N VAL A 47 0.25 -0.81 10.39
CA VAL A 47 0.51 0.58 10.00
C VAL A 47 -0.81 1.37 10.01
N PRO A 48 -0.89 2.48 10.78
CA PRO A 48 -2.09 3.30 10.86
C PRO A 48 -2.23 4.28 9.67
N TYR A 49 -3.32 5.05 9.67
CA TYR A 49 -3.58 6.19 8.78
C TYR A 49 -3.63 5.88 7.27
N MET A 50 -3.70 4.61 6.85
CA MET A 50 -3.74 4.28 5.43
C MET A 50 -5.07 4.61 4.73
N GLY A 51 -6.18 4.67 5.46
CA GLY A 51 -7.51 4.93 4.89
C GLY A 51 -7.98 6.37 5.07
N TYR A 52 -8.82 6.86 4.15
CA TYR A 52 -9.36 8.24 4.13
C TYR A 52 -10.23 8.52 5.36
N TRP A 53 -11.41 7.90 5.41
CA TRP A 53 -12.39 8.14 6.49
C TRP A 53 -12.29 7.11 7.61
N ARG A 54 -11.85 5.91 7.27
CA ARG A 54 -11.79 4.74 8.15
C ARG A 54 -10.64 3.82 7.70
N PRO A 55 -10.15 2.92 8.57
CA PRO A 55 -9.11 1.95 8.20
C PRO A 55 -9.45 1.07 6.99
N ASP A 56 -10.73 0.93 6.64
CA ASP A 56 -11.23 0.09 5.53
C ASP A 56 -11.57 0.88 4.27
N ASP A 57 -11.10 2.12 4.21
CA ASP A 57 -11.37 3.03 3.11
C ASP A 57 -10.05 3.50 2.51
N VAL A 58 -9.27 2.58 1.98
CA VAL A 58 -7.98 2.82 1.34
C VAL A 58 -8.17 2.86 -0.17
N CYS A 59 -7.70 3.90 -0.86
CA CYS A 59 -7.74 3.96 -2.33
C CYS A 59 -6.64 3.05 -2.88
N MET A 60 -7.06 1.97 -3.54
CA MET A 60 -6.12 0.99 -4.10
C MET A 60 -5.35 1.52 -5.30
N HIS A 61 -5.83 2.60 -5.94
CA HIS A 61 -5.04 3.22 -7.00
C HIS A 61 -3.76 3.83 -6.45
N ASP A 62 -3.91 4.71 -5.46
CA ASP A 62 -2.79 5.50 -4.94
C ASP A 62 -1.86 4.61 -4.12
N TRP A 63 -2.40 3.85 -3.17
CA TRP A 63 -1.57 3.01 -2.29
C TRP A 63 -0.78 1.92 -3.01
N LEU A 64 -1.34 1.28 -4.05
CA LEU A 64 -0.58 0.26 -4.78
C LEU A 64 0.56 0.89 -5.59
N VAL A 65 0.37 2.10 -6.13
CA VAL A 65 1.43 2.85 -6.82
C VAL A 65 2.52 3.26 -5.84
N GLU A 66 2.16 3.84 -4.70
CA GLU A 66 3.14 4.30 -3.71
C GLU A 66 3.91 3.15 -3.06
N LEU A 67 3.26 2.01 -2.80
CA LEU A 67 3.97 0.81 -2.33
C LEU A 67 4.92 0.26 -3.39
N GLN A 68 4.58 0.33 -4.69
CA GLN A 68 5.51 -0.02 -5.77
C GLN A 68 6.70 0.94 -5.82
N CYS A 69 6.48 2.25 -5.69
CA CYS A 69 7.55 3.25 -5.59
C CYS A 69 8.47 2.95 -4.38
N ALA A 70 7.88 2.62 -3.23
CA ALA A 70 8.61 2.20 -2.04
C ALA A 70 9.45 0.94 -2.30
N ALA A 71 8.89 -0.09 -2.92
CA ALA A 71 9.60 -1.32 -3.25
C ALA A 71 10.78 -1.08 -4.22
N ILE A 72 10.59 -0.23 -5.23
CA ILE A 72 11.66 0.17 -6.15
C ILE A 72 12.80 0.87 -5.40
N ALA A 73 12.46 1.80 -4.51
CA ALA A 73 13.45 2.50 -3.69
C ALA A 73 14.19 1.53 -2.74
N LEU A 74 13.46 0.63 -2.07
CA LEU A 74 14.02 -0.38 -1.17
C LEU A 74 14.88 -1.43 -1.89
N GLY A 75 14.73 -1.58 -3.21
CA GLY A 75 15.61 -2.42 -4.04
C GLY A 75 17.04 -1.87 -4.15
N GLN A 76 17.30 -0.64 -3.70
CA GLN A 76 18.60 0.03 -3.80
C GLN A 76 19.10 0.46 -2.42
N GLU A 77 20.38 0.23 -2.16
CA GLU A 77 21.04 0.73 -0.94
C GLU A 77 21.03 2.27 -0.92
N GLY A 78 20.64 2.87 0.20
CA GLY A 78 20.43 4.32 0.30
C GLY A 78 19.13 4.83 -0.34
N GLY A 79 18.31 3.96 -0.92
CA GLY A 79 17.03 4.32 -1.50
C GLY A 79 16.05 4.85 -0.45
N ARG A 80 15.25 5.84 -0.85
CA ARG A 80 14.24 6.48 -0.01
C ARG A 80 13.02 6.85 -0.84
N HIS A 81 11.85 6.58 -0.29
CA HIS A 81 10.57 6.99 -0.84
C HIS A 81 9.73 7.64 0.27
N VAL A 82 9.04 8.72 -0.10
CA VAL A 82 8.13 9.45 0.79
C VAL A 82 6.80 9.53 0.07
N PHE A 83 5.76 9.09 0.75
CA PHE A 83 4.38 9.36 0.38
C PHE A 83 3.85 10.41 1.35
N ASP A 84 3.92 11.67 0.94
CA ASP A 84 3.43 12.82 1.70
C ASP A 84 2.05 13.22 1.19
N GLU A 85 1.09 13.25 2.09
CA GLU A 85 -0.34 13.36 1.82
C GLU A 85 -0.88 12.26 0.88
N GLY A 86 -1.26 11.11 1.46
CA GLY A 86 -2.17 10.19 0.78
C GLY A 86 -3.61 10.68 0.73
N GLU A 87 -3.99 11.43 1.76
CA GLU A 87 -5.16 12.31 1.81
C GLU A 87 -4.77 13.58 2.55
N GLN A 88 -5.48 14.67 2.26
CA GLN A 88 -5.31 15.93 2.96
C GLN A 88 -5.40 15.74 4.49
N GLY A 89 -4.36 16.21 5.20
CA GLY A 89 -4.30 16.14 6.66
C GLY A 89 -3.83 14.80 7.23
N GLN A 90 -3.28 13.91 6.39
CA GLN A 90 -2.56 12.72 6.86
C GLN A 90 -1.05 12.97 6.99
N PRO A 91 -0.37 12.28 7.93
CA PRO A 91 1.08 12.32 8.02
C PRO A 91 1.75 11.65 6.81
N ALA A 92 3.05 11.90 6.65
CA ALA A 92 3.83 11.32 5.56
C ALA A 92 4.39 9.94 5.93
N PHE A 93 4.37 9.02 4.98
CA PHE A 93 4.93 7.67 5.10
C PHE A 93 6.31 7.61 4.46
N VAL A 94 7.34 7.24 5.22
CA VAL A 94 8.72 7.18 4.73
C VAL A 94 9.22 5.75 4.75
N PHE A 95 9.67 5.27 3.59
CA PHE A 95 10.36 4.00 3.42
C PHE A 95 11.79 4.28 3.02
N SER A 96 12.77 3.67 3.69
CA SER A 96 14.18 3.84 3.35
C SER A 96 14.99 2.57 3.58
N ARG A 97 16.08 2.43 2.82
CA ARG A 97 17.07 1.36 3.00
C ARG A 97 18.43 1.93 3.38
N ARG A 98 19.00 1.43 4.46
CA ARG A 98 20.38 1.74 4.89
C ARG A 98 20.99 0.54 5.59
N GLU A 99 22.28 0.34 5.35
CA GLU A 99 23.08 -0.75 5.89
C GLU A 99 22.43 -2.13 5.66
N GLY A 100 21.80 -2.30 4.49
CA GLY A 100 21.09 -3.53 4.13
C GLY A 100 19.76 -3.76 4.85
N ARG A 101 19.25 -2.81 5.64
CA ARG A 101 17.96 -2.91 6.36
C ARG A 101 16.95 -1.88 5.85
N GLY A 102 15.68 -2.27 5.88
CA GLY A 102 14.55 -1.37 5.64
C GLY A 102 14.17 -0.64 6.92
N TYR A 103 13.73 0.60 6.79
CA TYR A 103 13.21 1.43 7.88
C TYR A 103 11.94 2.13 7.43
N PHE A 104 10.93 2.07 8.28
CA PHE A 104 9.65 2.73 8.07
C PHE A 104 9.43 3.79 9.15
N SER A 105 9.00 4.98 8.73
CA SER A 105 8.60 6.06 9.62
C SER A 105 7.28 6.70 9.18
N ILE A 106 6.51 7.22 10.14
CA ILE A 106 5.38 8.13 9.92
C ILE A 106 5.80 9.50 10.43
N VAL A 107 6.09 10.43 9.53
CA VAL A 107 6.66 11.75 9.86
C VAL A 107 5.64 12.85 9.62
N GLU A 108 5.94 14.05 10.14
CA GLU A 108 5.15 15.25 9.85
C GLU A 108 5.06 15.47 8.33
N SER A 109 3.87 15.86 7.86
CA SER A 109 3.66 16.23 6.47
C SER A 109 4.38 17.55 6.16
N GLU A 110 5.05 17.66 5.01
CA GLU A 110 5.62 18.93 4.55
C GLU A 110 4.54 19.83 3.89
N ILE A 111 3.35 19.29 3.67
CA ILE A 111 2.27 19.93 2.90
C ILE A 111 1.08 20.32 3.79
N SER A 112 0.83 19.57 4.87
CA SER A 112 -0.19 19.86 5.87
C SER A 112 0.37 19.95 7.29
N ASP A 113 -0.40 20.50 8.23
CA ASP A 113 -0.04 20.54 9.66
C ASP A 113 -0.21 19.16 10.34
N ALA A 114 -0.19 18.05 9.59
CA ALA A 114 -0.38 16.71 10.13
C ALA A 114 0.88 16.23 10.84
N GLU A 115 0.78 16.01 12.15
CA GLU A 115 1.87 15.54 12.99
C GLU A 115 2.26 14.08 12.68
N GLY A 116 3.55 13.78 12.74
CA GLY A 116 4.06 12.41 12.66
C GLY A 116 3.68 11.55 13.86
N ASP A 117 3.99 10.25 13.79
CA ASP A 117 3.68 9.30 14.87
C ASP A 117 4.97 8.82 15.54
N GLU A 118 5.20 9.23 16.79
CA GLU A 118 6.40 8.88 17.56
C GLU A 118 6.57 7.37 17.76
N ALA A 119 5.47 6.60 17.77
CA ALA A 119 5.53 5.15 17.90
C ALA A 119 5.99 4.47 16.61
N TRP A 120 6.04 5.21 15.50
CA TRP A 120 6.41 4.75 14.17
C TRP A 120 7.60 5.56 13.65
N GLN A 121 8.70 5.58 14.41
CA GLN A 121 9.97 6.17 13.97
C GLN A 121 11.03 5.10 13.77
N GLU A 122 11.57 5.03 12.56
CA GLU A 122 12.66 4.15 12.16
C GLU A 122 12.42 2.67 12.53
N VAL A 123 11.19 2.20 12.33
CA VAL A 123 10.83 0.80 12.58
C VAL A 123 11.55 -0.06 11.54
N ALA A 124 12.51 -0.86 12.00
CA ALA A 124 13.34 -1.68 11.13
C ALA A 124 12.59 -2.93 10.63
N PHE A 125 12.83 -3.32 9.39
CA PHE A 125 12.27 -4.51 8.76
C PHE A 125 13.21 -5.07 7.68
N ASP A 126 12.92 -6.28 7.21
CA ASP A 126 13.64 -6.87 6.07
C ASP A 126 13.09 -6.29 4.75
N PRO A 127 13.90 -5.54 3.98
CA PRO A 127 13.43 -4.91 2.74
C PRO A 127 13.04 -5.94 1.67
N ASP A 128 13.64 -7.12 1.68
CA ASP A 128 13.33 -8.17 0.71
C ASP A 128 11.97 -8.82 1.05
N GLU A 129 11.61 -8.94 2.33
CA GLU A 129 10.27 -9.35 2.75
C GLU A 129 9.20 -8.33 2.36
N PHE A 130 9.50 -7.03 2.40
CA PHE A 130 8.56 -6.00 1.91
C PHE A 130 8.29 -6.15 0.42
N ILE A 131 9.35 -6.30 -0.39
CA ILE A 131 9.24 -6.45 -1.84
C ILE A 131 8.43 -7.71 -2.18
N GLU A 132 8.70 -8.82 -1.49
CA GLU A 132 7.97 -10.07 -1.70
C GLU A 132 6.51 -9.98 -1.23
N ALA A 133 6.25 -9.36 -0.07
CA ALA A 133 4.89 -9.15 0.41
C ALA A 133 4.06 -8.29 -0.56
N LEU A 134 4.67 -7.27 -1.16
CA LEU A 134 4.01 -6.47 -2.19
C LEU A 134 3.73 -7.28 -3.45
N ARG A 135 4.67 -8.12 -3.91
CA ARG A 135 4.45 -8.99 -5.07
C ARG A 135 3.22 -9.88 -4.87
N VAL A 136 3.12 -10.53 -3.70
CA VAL A 136 1.97 -11.37 -3.32
C VAL A 136 0.67 -10.56 -3.26
N LEU A 137 0.71 -9.37 -2.65
CA LEU A 137 -0.44 -8.45 -2.59
C LEU A 137 -0.96 -8.08 -3.99
N LEU A 138 -0.06 -7.75 -4.91
CA LEU A 138 -0.39 -7.37 -6.28
C LEU A 138 -0.99 -8.55 -7.06
N GLU A 139 -0.47 -9.77 -6.87
CA GLU A 139 -1.03 -10.99 -7.45
C GLU A 139 -2.44 -11.26 -6.94
N ASP A 140 -2.68 -11.15 -5.62
CA ASP A 140 -4.01 -11.30 -5.02
C ASP A 140 -4.99 -10.24 -5.55
N PHE A 141 -4.58 -8.97 -5.60
CA PHE A 141 -5.39 -7.88 -6.15
C PHE A 141 -5.80 -8.14 -7.61
N LYS A 142 -4.81 -8.46 -8.47
CA LYS A 142 -5.04 -8.79 -9.88
C LYS A 142 -6.00 -9.97 -10.02
N GLY A 143 -5.78 -11.03 -9.24
CA GLY A 143 -6.61 -12.24 -9.24
C GLY A 143 -8.07 -11.93 -8.89
N ARG A 144 -8.30 -11.15 -7.83
CA ARG A 144 -9.65 -10.73 -7.42
C ARG A 144 -10.36 -9.92 -8.50
N LEU A 145 -9.68 -8.94 -9.12
CA LEU A 145 -10.29 -8.15 -10.19
C LEU A 145 -10.60 -8.96 -11.44
N LEU A 146 -9.69 -9.82 -11.88
CA LEU A 146 -9.91 -10.68 -13.04
C LEU A 146 -11.05 -11.67 -12.80
N SER A 147 -11.23 -12.14 -11.56
CA SER A 147 -12.34 -13.03 -11.19
C SER A 147 -13.68 -12.30 -11.15
N GLU A 148 -13.75 -11.14 -10.49
CA GLU A 148 -15.01 -10.42 -10.26
C GLU A 148 -15.47 -9.60 -11.47
N SER A 149 -14.51 -9.06 -12.23
CA SER A 149 -14.77 -8.13 -13.33
C SER A 149 -13.94 -8.43 -14.59
N PRO A 150 -13.97 -9.66 -15.13
CA PRO A 150 -13.08 -10.10 -16.21
C PRO A 150 -13.13 -9.23 -17.47
N GLY A 151 -14.29 -8.63 -17.79
CA GLY A 151 -14.46 -7.78 -18.96
C GLY A 151 -13.86 -6.37 -18.84
N VAL A 152 -13.66 -5.88 -17.61
CA VAL A 152 -13.18 -4.51 -17.33
C VAL A 152 -11.80 -4.49 -16.70
N ALA A 153 -11.48 -5.50 -15.89
CA ALA A 153 -10.24 -5.60 -15.12
C ALA A 153 -8.96 -5.40 -15.96
N PRO A 154 -8.79 -5.99 -17.16
CA PRO A 154 -7.57 -5.76 -17.94
C PRO A 154 -7.34 -4.28 -18.29
N ARG A 155 -8.40 -3.54 -18.63
CA ARG A 155 -8.30 -2.11 -18.94
C ARG A 155 -8.01 -1.29 -17.70
N TRP A 156 -8.64 -1.64 -16.58
CA TRP A 156 -8.42 -0.97 -15.31
C TRP A 156 -6.98 -1.15 -14.83
N LEU A 157 -6.46 -2.39 -14.87
CA LEU A 157 -5.08 -2.73 -14.48
C LEU A 157 -4.03 -2.02 -15.34
N ALA A 158 -4.24 -1.96 -16.66
CA ALA A 158 -3.35 -1.25 -17.58
C ALA A 158 -3.32 0.27 -17.31
N ARG A 159 -4.47 0.87 -16.94
CA ARG A 159 -4.54 2.30 -16.59
C ARG A 159 -3.66 2.62 -15.40
N VAL A 160 -3.69 1.76 -14.38
CA VAL A 160 -2.95 1.97 -13.13
C VAL A 160 -1.52 1.42 -13.20
N ARG A 161 -1.07 0.95 -14.38
CA ARG A 161 0.27 0.39 -14.65
C ARG A 161 0.65 -0.80 -13.77
N LEU A 162 -0.34 -1.47 -13.19
CA LEU A 162 -0.11 -2.67 -12.40
C LEU A 162 0.13 -3.90 -13.30
N ASP A 163 -0.06 -3.79 -14.61
CA ASP A 163 0.19 -4.86 -15.60
C ASP A 163 1.68 -5.02 -15.99
N GLN A 164 2.57 -4.11 -15.58
CA GLN A 164 4.00 -4.14 -15.93
C GLN A 164 4.92 -4.73 -14.86
N GLY A 165 4.37 -5.46 -13.89
CA GLY A 165 5.11 -6.20 -12.86
C GLY A 165 4.84 -7.69 -12.95
#